data_AF-A0A2J0N0N8-F1
#
_entry.id   AF-A0A2J0N0N8-F1
#
_cell.length_a   1.000
_cell.length_b   1.000
_cell.length_c   1.000
_cell.angle_alpha   90.00
_cell.angle_beta   90.00
_cell.angle_gamma   90.00
#
_symmetry.space_group_name_H-M   'P 1'
#
loop_
_entity.id
_entity.type
_entity.pdbx_description
1 polymer ?
#
loop_
_entity_poly.entity_id
_entity_poly.type
_entity_poly.pdbx_seq_one_letter_code
_entity_poly.pdbx_strand_id
1 'polypeptide(L)'
;MRILDKYITKYFILPLLYCLLMFIALYVIIDLFGRLDEILKQNIHLGILWEYYISMIPLIVTQTAPVASLISTIYVLGALNKYGEITAMRAAGINIYRILMPFIYIGAAMTMLIFGVSEKILPQSMRKAESIQENFLDRADKNKPINKKVIPNIALYGKNNRLIFIDNFDISSKTAIGITILEQDKKDNVLLKINAHEAKWIDGKWLFSNILTYKLDDK
;
A
#
# COMPACT_ATOMS: atom_id res chain seq x y z
N MET A 1 -32.96 -8.33 -15.84
CA MET A 1 -32.63 -6.90 -16.01
C MET A 1 -33.56 -6.31 -17.04
N ARG A 2 -34.25 -5.22 -16.71
CA ARG A 2 -35.09 -4.49 -17.67
C ARG A 2 -34.18 -3.76 -18.66
N ILE A 3 -34.69 -3.42 -19.84
CA ILE A 3 -33.93 -2.75 -20.92
C ILE A 3 -33.25 -1.46 -20.40
N LEU A 4 -33.93 -0.73 -19.51
CA LEU A 4 -33.42 0.47 -18.86
C LEU A 4 -32.17 0.21 -18.01
N ASP A 5 -32.13 -0.87 -17.24
CA ASP A 5 -31.01 -1.19 -16.36
C ASP A 5 -29.75 -1.47 -17.18
N LYS A 6 -29.90 -2.20 -18.29
CA LYS A 6 -28.81 -2.51 -19.23
C LYS A 6 -28.30 -1.25 -19.94
N TYR A 7 -29.21 -0.34 -20.29
CA TYR A 7 -28.87 0.94 -20.90
C TYR A 7 -28.03 1.81 -19.95
N ILE A 8 -28.52 2.05 -18.73
CA ILE A 8 -27.82 2.85 -17.72
C ILE A 8 -26.46 2.22 -17.37
N THR A 9 -26.40 0.90 -17.22
CA THR A 9 -25.15 0.19 -16.90
C THR A 9 -24.12 0.35 -18.01
N LYS A 10 -24.52 0.23 -19.28
CA LYS A 10 -23.60 0.43 -20.42
C LYS A 10 -23.10 1.88 -20.48
N TYR A 11 -23.99 2.84 -20.24
CA TYR A 11 -23.62 4.26 -20.19
C TYR A 11 -22.70 4.60 -19.02
N PHE A 12 -22.72 3.83 -17.93
CA PHE A 12 -21.86 4.02 -16.76
C PHE A 12 -20.47 3.39 -16.88
N ILE A 13 -20.37 2.22 -17.51
CA ILE A 13 -19.09 1.50 -17.62
C ILE A 13 -18.08 2.26 -18.49
N LEU A 14 -18.52 2.89 -19.59
CA LEU A 14 -17.61 3.61 -20.48
C LEU A 14 -16.92 4.79 -19.77
N PRO A 15 -17.64 5.77 -19.18
CA PRO A 15 -17.01 6.89 -18.48
C PRO A 15 -16.15 6.44 -17.30
N LEU A 16 -16.55 5.38 -16.59
CA LEU A 16 -15.74 4.78 -15.53
C LEU A 16 -14.39 4.30 -16.07
N LEU A 17 -14.40 3.54 -17.17
CA LEU A 17 -13.17 3.02 -17.79
C LEU A 17 -12.27 4.15 -18.29
N TYR A 18 -12.84 5.16 -18.96
CA TYR A 18 -12.08 6.34 -19.42
C TYR A 18 -11.45 7.09 -18.25
N CYS A 19 -12.19 7.27 -17.16
CA CYS A 19 -11.70 7.95 -15.98
C CYS A 19 -10.56 7.17 -15.29
N LEU A 20 -10.71 5.84 -15.15
CA LEU A 20 -9.65 4.98 -14.63
C LEU A 20 -8.39 5.00 -15.51
N LEU A 21 -8.55 4.89 -16.84
CA LEU A 21 -7.42 4.98 -17.78
C LEU A 21 -6.72 6.34 -17.69
N MET A 22 -7.48 7.42 -17.57
CA MET A 22 -6.94 8.76 -17.37
C MET A 22 -6.14 8.86 -16.08
N PHE A 23 -6.64 8.33 -14.96
CA PHE A 23 -5.91 8.33 -13.69
C PHE A 23 -4.64 7.47 -13.76
N ILE A 24 -4.68 6.32 -14.42
CA ILE A 24 -3.50 5.47 -14.62
C ILE A 24 -2.46 6.23 -15.45
N ALA A 25 -2.84 6.82 -16.58
CA ALA A 25 -1.93 7.60 -17.41
C ALA A 25 -1.34 8.79 -16.66
N LEU A 26 -2.18 9.52 -15.90
CA LEU A 26 -1.74 10.65 -15.09
C LEU A 26 -0.72 10.21 -14.04
N TYR A 27 -0.97 9.11 -13.35
CA TYR A 27 -0.05 8.55 -12.37
C TYR A 27 1.30 8.19 -12.99
N VAL A 28 1.28 7.47 -14.11
CA VAL A 28 2.51 7.06 -14.82
C VAL A 28 3.32 8.29 -15.24
N ILE A 29 2.66 9.32 -15.77
CA ILE A 29 3.34 10.57 -16.15
C ILE A 29 3.96 11.23 -14.93
N ILE A 30 3.21 11.43 -13.84
CA ILE A 30 3.71 12.08 -12.63
C ILE A 30 4.91 11.33 -12.04
N ASP A 31 4.81 10.01 -11.90
CA ASP A 31 5.89 9.18 -11.34
C ASP A 31 7.11 9.15 -12.26
N LEU A 32 6.91 9.01 -13.58
CA LEU A 32 7.98 9.05 -14.56
C LEU A 32 8.75 10.37 -14.44
N PHE A 33 8.06 11.52 -14.45
CA PHE A 33 8.69 12.82 -14.34
C PHE A 33 9.38 13.04 -12.99
N GLY A 34 8.80 12.53 -11.89
CA GLY A 34 9.41 12.61 -10.56
C GLY A 34 10.72 11.82 -10.45
N ARG A 35 10.87 10.74 -11.22
CA ARG A 35 12.03 9.83 -11.16
C ARG A 35 12.90 9.85 -12.43
N LEU A 36 12.66 10.79 -13.34
CA LEU A 36 13.34 10.87 -14.65
C LEU A 36 14.86 10.83 -14.49
N ASP A 37 15.41 11.61 -13.56
CA ASP A 37 16.86 11.71 -13.33
C ASP A 37 17.47 10.39 -12.86
N GLU A 38 16.77 9.64 -12.00
CA GLU A 38 17.23 8.34 -11.48
C GLU A 38 17.21 7.28 -12.56
N ILE A 39 16.12 7.24 -13.34
CA ILE A 39 15.92 6.31 -14.45
C ILE A 39 17.00 6.51 -15.52
N LEU A 40 17.30 7.77 -15.85
CA LEU A 40 18.35 8.12 -16.83
C LEU A 40 19.76 7.80 -16.32
N LYS A 41 20.05 8.05 -15.03
CA LYS A 41 21.36 7.75 -14.43
C LYS A 41 21.65 6.26 -14.33
N GLN A 42 20.63 5.43 -14.09
CA GLN A 42 20.79 4.01 -13.82
C GLN A 42 20.67 3.11 -15.07
N ASN A 43 20.43 3.67 -16.26
CA ASN A 43 20.26 2.93 -17.52
C ASN A 43 19.29 1.74 -17.38
N ILE A 44 18.14 1.99 -16.78
CA ILE A 44 17.15 0.94 -16.48
C ILE A 44 16.55 0.42 -17.79
N HIS A 45 16.51 -0.91 -17.94
CA HIS A 45 15.88 -1.55 -19.09
C HIS A 45 14.38 -1.24 -19.13
N LEU A 46 13.88 -0.75 -20.27
CA LEU A 46 12.47 -0.38 -20.46
C LEU A 46 11.47 -1.50 -20.09
N GLY A 47 11.85 -2.77 -20.27
CA GLY A 47 11.01 -3.90 -19.87
C GLY A 47 10.74 -3.97 -18.36
N ILE A 48 11.72 -3.58 -17.53
CA ILE A 48 11.58 -3.57 -16.06
C ILE A 48 10.64 -2.44 -15.65
N LEU A 49 10.74 -1.28 -16.31
CA LEU A 49 9.86 -0.14 -16.08
C LEU A 49 8.40 -0.47 -16.43
N TRP A 50 8.18 -1.20 -17.53
CA TRP A 50 6.86 -1.71 -17.88
C TRP A 50 6.27 -2.65 -16.82
N GLU A 51 7.07 -3.60 -16.33
CA GLU A 51 6.62 -4.54 -15.30
C GLU A 51 6.31 -3.82 -13.97
N TYR A 52 7.08 -2.79 -13.63
CA TYR A 52 6.84 -1.94 -12.47
C TYR A 52 5.48 -1.22 -12.57
N TYR A 53 5.21 -0.51 -13.68
CA TYR A 53 3.96 0.22 -13.84
C TYR A 53 2.75 -0.72 -13.91
N ILE A 54 2.86 -1.88 -14.58
CA ILE A 54 1.79 -2.89 -14.58
C ILE A 54 1.50 -3.39 -13.16
N SER A 55 2.54 -3.58 -12.34
CA SER A 55 2.41 -3.99 -10.95
C SER A 55 1.78 -2.91 -10.06
N MET A 56 1.85 -1.64 -10.46
CA MET A 56 1.17 -0.54 -9.76
C MET A 56 -0.28 -0.32 -10.18
N ILE A 57 -0.72 -0.81 -11.36
CA ILE A 57 -2.11 -0.64 -11.84
C ILE A 57 -3.16 -1.05 -10.77
N PRO A 58 -3.06 -2.20 -10.08
CA PRO A 58 -4.04 -2.58 -9.06
C PRO A 58 -4.12 -1.57 -7.90
N LEU A 59 -2.99 -0.98 -7.49
CA LEU A 59 -2.98 0.06 -6.47
C LEU A 59 -3.70 1.31 -6.96
N ILE A 60 -3.36 1.77 -8.16
CA ILE A 60 -3.94 2.99 -8.74
C ILE A 60 -5.46 2.81 -8.90
N VAL A 61 -5.90 1.67 -9.42
CA VAL A 61 -7.32 1.38 -9.62
C VAL A 61 -8.06 1.32 -8.29
N THR A 62 -7.54 0.65 -7.27
CA THR A 62 -8.20 0.55 -5.96
C THR A 62 -8.34 1.90 -5.26
N GLN A 63 -7.35 2.79 -5.40
CA GLN A 63 -7.40 4.15 -4.84
C GLN A 63 -8.29 5.11 -5.63
N THR A 64 -8.29 5.01 -6.96
CA THR A 64 -8.99 5.98 -7.84
C THR A 64 -10.41 5.55 -8.17
N ALA A 65 -10.78 4.28 -7.99
CA ALA A 65 -12.11 3.77 -8.31
C ALA A 65 -13.27 4.52 -7.63
N PRO A 66 -13.19 4.90 -6.33
CA PRO A 66 -14.26 5.68 -5.70
C PRO A 66 -14.49 7.03 -6.42
N VAL A 67 -13.40 7.75 -6.73
CA VAL A 67 -13.47 9.04 -7.42
C VAL A 67 -13.96 8.86 -8.86
N ALA A 68 -13.44 7.86 -9.58
CA ALA A 68 -13.86 7.54 -10.94
C ALA A 68 -15.35 7.16 -11.01
N SER A 69 -15.86 6.44 -10.00
CA SER A 69 -17.27 6.07 -9.92
C SER A 69 -18.19 7.27 -9.65
N LEU A 70 -17.75 8.23 -8.85
CA LEU A 70 -18.47 9.47 -8.63
C LEU A 70 -18.57 10.27 -9.92
N ILE A 71 -17.44 10.47 -10.61
CA ILE A 71 -17.38 11.20 -11.89
C ILE A 71 -18.26 10.52 -12.93
N SER A 72 -18.19 9.20 -13.05
CA SER A 72 -19.04 8.43 -13.97
C SER A 72 -20.53 8.60 -13.64
N THR A 73 -20.89 8.54 -12.36
CA THR A 73 -22.28 8.73 -11.91
C THR A 73 -22.81 10.11 -12.31
N ILE A 74 -22.03 11.16 -12.02
CA ILE A 74 -22.38 12.54 -12.36
C ILE A 74 -22.50 12.71 -13.87
N TYR A 75 -21.57 12.14 -14.64
CA TYR A 75 -21.59 12.21 -16.10
C TYR A 75 -22.85 11.56 -16.68
N VAL A 76 -23.19 10.34 -16.23
CA VAL A 76 -24.37 9.63 -16.74
C VAL A 76 -25.66 10.35 -16.34
N LEU A 77 -25.81 10.75 -15.08
CA LEU A 77 -26.99 11.50 -14.63
C LEU A 77 -27.12 12.84 -15.36
N GLY A 78 -25.99 13.53 -15.57
CA GLY A 78 -25.93 14.76 -16.35
C GLY A 78 -26.34 14.56 -17.80
N ALA A 79 -25.87 13.49 -18.46
CA ALA A 79 -26.26 13.14 -19.82
C ALA A 79 -27.75 12.82 -19.93
N LEU A 80 -28.27 11.95 -19.04
CA LEU A 80 -29.69 11.61 -19.01
C LEU A 80 -30.58 12.83 -18.76
N ASN A 81 -30.12 13.80 -17.96
CA ASN A 81 -30.85 15.05 -17.73
C ASN A 81 -30.78 15.97 -18.96
N LYS A 82 -29.59 16.13 -19.56
CA LYS A 82 -29.36 16.99 -20.74
C LYS A 82 -30.21 16.58 -21.94
N TYR A 83 -30.37 15.28 -22.17
CA TYR A 83 -31.21 14.76 -23.25
C TYR A 83 -32.68 14.59 -22.86
N GLY A 84 -33.09 15.03 -21.67
CA GLY A 84 -34.47 14.95 -21.20
C GLY A 84 -34.97 13.52 -20.90
N GLU A 85 -34.09 12.53 -20.88
CA GLU A 85 -34.44 11.13 -20.64
C GLU A 85 -35.00 10.91 -19.23
N ILE A 86 -34.46 11.61 -18.21
CA ILE A 86 -35.01 11.58 -16.85
C ILE A 86 -36.44 12.11 -16.83
N THR A 87 -36.70 13.21 -17.51
CA THR A 87 -38.04 13.81 -17.61
C THR A 87 -39.01 12.88 -18.32
N ALA A 88 -38.59 12.26 -19.43
CA ALA A 88 -39.39 11.27 -20.16
C ALA A 88 -39.71 10.03 -19.30
N MET A 89 -38.74 9.50 -18.57
CA MET A 89 -38.95 8.39 -17.64
C MET A 89 -39.94 8.74 -16.53
N ARG A 90 -39.83 9.95 -15.96
CA ARG A 90 -40.76 10.41 -14.92
C ARG A 90 -42.18 10.64 -15.47
N ALA A 91 -42.31 11.18 -16.68
CA ALA A 91 -43.60 11.32 -17.37
C ALA A 91 -44.25 9.95 -17.65
N ALA A 92 -43.46 8.91 -17.89
CA ALA A 92 -43.91 7.52 -18.01
C ALA A 92 -44.25 6.85 -16.65
N GLY A 93 -44.27 7.59 -15.54
CA GLY A 93 -44.60 7.07 -14.21
C GLY A 93 -43.48 6.30 -13.53
N ILE A 94 -42.24 6.36 -14.03
CA ILE A 94 -41.10 5.70 -13.38
C ILE A 94 -40.65 6.51 -12.17
N ASN A 95 -40.64 5.86 -11.01
CA ASN A 95 -40.15 6.46 -9.76
C ASN A 95 -38.64 6.76 -9.84
N ILE A 96 -38.21 7.90 -9.30
CA ILE A 96 -36.80 8.33 -9.29
C ILE A 96 -35.88 7.31 -8.61
N TYR A 97 -36.34 6.67 -7.54
CA TYR A 97 -35.57 5.63 -6.84
C TYR A 97 -35.24 4.44 -7.75
N ARG A 98 -36.09 4.17 -8.74
CA ARG A 98 -35.85 3.09 -9.70
C ARG A 98 -34.83 3.47 -10.78
N ILE A 99 -34.70 4.75 -11.10
CA ILE A 99 -33.63 5.27 -11.96
C ILE A 99 -32.27 5.18 -11.24
N LEU A 100 -32.27 5.32 -9.90
CA LEU A 100 -31.06 5.24 -9.07
C LEU A 100 -30.62 3.81 -8.75
N MET A 101 -31.55 2.84 -8.70
CA MET A 101 -31.25 1.44 -8.37
C MET A 101 -30.08 0.82 -9.15
N PRO A 102 -29.96 0.99 -10.49
CA PRO A 102 -28.82 0.47 -11.24
C PRO A 102 -27.46 0.95 -10.72
N PHE A 103 -27.35 2.21 -10.30
CA PHE A 103 -26.10 2.76 -9.75
C PHE A 103 -25.73 2.10 -8.42
N ILE A 104 -26.71 1.79 -7.58
CA ILE A 104 -26.49 1.08 -6.31
C ILE A 104 -25.98 -0.34 -6.58
N TYR A 105 -26.61 -1.07 -7.50
CA TYR A 105 -26.16 -2.42 -7.87
C TYR A 105 -24.75 -2.42 -8.46
N ILE A 106 -24.43 -1.45 -9.33
CA ILE A 106 -23.09 -1.31 -9.90
C ILE A 106 -22.07 -0.96 -8.80
N GLY A 107 -22.41 -0.04 -7.89
CA GLY A 107 -21.55 0.31 -6.77
C GLY A 107 -21.26 -0.87 -5.84
N ALA A 108 -22.28 -1.68 -5.53
CA ALA A 108 -22.12 -2.90 -4.74
C ALA A 108 -21.25 -3.93 -5.46
N ALA A 109 -21.48 -4.16 -6.75
CA ALA A 109 -20.65 -5.07 -7.56
C ALA A 109 -19.20 -4.59 -7.64
N MET A 110 -18.98 -3.28 -7.82
CA MET A 110 -17.64 -2.69 -7.88
C MET A 110 -16.92 -2.78 -6.54
N THR A 111 -17.64 -2.60 -5.42
CA THR A 111 -17.10 -2.78 -4.07
C THR A 111 -16.60 -4.21 -3.88
N MET A 112 -17.40 -5.21 -4.28
CA MET A 112 -17.02 -6.62 -4.17
C MET A 112 -15.79 -6.96 -5.04
N LEU A 113 -15.71 -6.38 -6.24
CA LEU A 113 -14.55 -6.53 -7.13
C LEU A 113 -13.29 -5.89 -6.52
N ILE A 114 -13.38 -4.64 -6.05
CA ILE A 114 -12.26 -3.92 -5.42
C ILE A 114 -11.80 -4.65 -4.17
N PHE A 115 -12.73 -5.17 -3.37
CA PHE A 115 -12.41 -5.97 -2.20
C PHE A 115 -11.57 -7.21 -2.59
N GLY A 116 -12.01 -7.98 -3.59
CA GLY A 116 -11.26 -9.14 -4.07
C GLY A 116 -9.88 -8.79 -4.64
N VAL A 117 -9.76 -7.67 -5.36
CA VAL A 117 -8.47 -7.16 -5.86
C VAL A 117 -7.57 -6.77 -4.69
N SER A 118 -8.11 -6.05 -3.71
CA SER A 118 -7.35 -5.52 -2.56
C SER A 118 -6.83 -6.63 -1.65
N GLU A 119 -7.58 -7.72 -1.50
CA GLU A 119 -7.18 -8.84 -0.64
C GLU A 119 -6.14 -9.75 -1.31
N LYS A 120 -6.29 -10.07 -2.59
CA LYS A 120 -5.45 -11.09 -3.26
C LYS A 120 -4.40 -10.51 -4.19
N ILE A 121 -4.79 -9.58 -5.05
CA ILE A 121 -3.97 -9.12 -6.17
C ILE A 121 -3.04 -8.00 -5.71
N LEU A 122 -3.59 -7.02 -4.98
CA LEU A 122 -2.88 -5.83 -4.55
C LEU A 122 -1.60 -6.15 -3.74
N PRO A 123 -1.63 -7.04 -2.73
CA PRO A 123 -0.42 -7.31 -1.94
C PRO A 123 0.68 -7.98 -2.78
N GLN A 124 0.30 -8.87 -3.71
CA GLN A 124 1.26 -9.57 -4.56
C GLN A 124 1.90 -8.61 -5.57
N SER A 125 1.09 -7.79 -6.22
CA SER A 125 1.58 -6.80 -7.18
C SER A 125 2.42 -5.72 -6.50
N MET A 126 2.05 -5.31 -5.28
CA MET A 126 2.83 -4.34 -4.53
C MET A 126 4.19 -4.86 -4.10
N ARG A 127 4.28 -6.10 -3.60
CA ARG A 127 5.58 -6.72 -3.29
C ARG A 127 6.48 -6.82 -4.52
N LYS A 128 5.91 -7.07 -5.71
CA LYS A 128 6.67 -7.04 -6.96
C LYS A 128 7.19 -5.64 -7.28
N ALA A 129 6.31 -4.63 -7.25
CA ALA A 129 6.68 -3.25 -7.53
C ALA A 129 7.76 -2.73 -6.56
N GLU A 130 7.60 -2.98 -5.26
CA GLU A 130 8.57 -2.63 -4.22
C GLU A 130 9.91 -3.33 -4.45
N SER A 131 9.89 -4.64 -4.77
CA SER A 131 11.12 -5.35 -5.07
C SER A 131 11.85 -4.80 -6.30
N ILE A 132 11.13 -4.35 -7.33
CA ILE A 132 11.74 -3.72 -8.51
C ILE A 132 12.31 -2.35 -8.14
N GLN A 133 11.58 -1.56 -7.34
CA GLN A 133 12.04 -0.27 -6.87
C GLN A 133 13.34 -0.38 -6.06
N GLU A 134 13.38 -1.25 -5.05
CA GLU A 134 14.58 -1.48 -4.23
C GLU A 134 15.77 -1.96 -5.08
N ASN A 135 15.52 -2.93 -5.98
CA ASN A 135 16.59 -3.57 -6.73
C ASN A 135 17.10 -2.72 -7.90
N PHE A 136 16.37 -1.70 -8.36
CA PHE A 136 16.75 -0.96 -9.56
C PHE A 136 16.75 0.54 -9.35
N LEU A 137 15.68 1.13 -8.76
CA LEU A 137 15.50 2.58 -8.61
C LEU A 137 16.29 3.14 -7.41
N ASP A 138 16.28 2.46 -6.26
CA ASP A 138 16.96 2.93 -5.04
C ASP A 138 18.46 2.55 -4.98
N ARG A 139 19.03 2.00 -6.06
CA ARG A 139 20.48 1.68 -6.18
C ARG A 139 21.41 2.89 -6.05
N ALA A 140 20.88 4.10 -5.95
CA ALA A 140 21.67 5.29 -5.64
C ALA A 140 22.37 5.17 -4.26
N ASP A 141 21.84 4.36 -3.34
CA ASP A 141 22.41 4.14 -2.01
C ASP A 141 23.31 2.89 -1.99
N LYS A 142 24.49 3.00 -2.64
CA LYS A 142 25.48 1.92 -2.87
C LYS A 142 26.00 1.21 -1.60
N ASN A 143 25.58 1.61 -0.40
CA ASN A 143 26.10 1.10 0.88
C ASN A 143 25.12 0.21 1.68
N LYS A 144 23.91 -0.06 1.19
CA LYS A 144 23.04 -1.05 1.85
C LYS A 144 23.31 -2.46 1.30
N PRO A 145 23.90 -3.38 2.09
CA PRO A 145 24.05 -4.76 1.65
C PRO A 145 22.67 -5.37 1.39
N ILE A 146 22.54 -6.02 0.23
CA ILE A 146 21.35 -6.69 -0.29
C ILE A 146 21.10 -7.99 0.50
N ASN A 147 20.99 -7.91 1.82
CA ASN A 147 20.49 -9.01 2.63
C ASN A 147 19.02 -8.72 2.94
N LYS A 148 18.13 -9.16 2.04
CA LYS A 148 16.65 -9.12 2.07
C LYS A 148 15.98 -9.66 3.35
N LYS A 149 16.76 -9.99 4.38
CA LYS A 149 16.31 -10.57 5.63
C LYS A 149 16.91 -9.88 6.85
N VAL A 150 17.70 -8.83 6.69
CA VAL A 150 18.19 -8.02 7.80
C VAL A 150 17.23 -6.86 7.98
N ILE A 151 16.50 -6.85 9.09
CA ILE A 151 15.66 -5.73 9.50
C ILE A 151 16.53 -4.82 10.39
N PRO A 152 16.84 -3.59 9.94
CA PRO A 152 17.61 -2.65 10.75
C PRO A 152 16.71 -1.91 11.76
N ASN A 153 17.32 -1.42 12.84
CA ASN A 153 16.74 -0.46 13.80
C ASN A 153 15.37 -0.86 14.36
N ILE A 154 15.27 -2.05 14.92
CA ILE A 154 14.05 -2.50 15.58
C ILE A 154 14.02 -1.92 17.00
N ALA A 155 12.93 -1.21 17.33
CA ALA A 155 12.63 -0.81 18.70
C ALA A 155 11.37 -1.55 19.20
N LEU A 156 11.50 -2.25 20.32
CA LEU A 156 10.43 -3.02 20.93
C LEU A 156 10.22 -2.59 22.38
N TYR A 157 8.95 -2.52 22.77
CA TYR A 157 8.56 -2.38 24.16
C TYR A 157 8.35 -3.78 24.76
N GLY A 158 9.26 -4.19 25.64
CA GLY A 158 9.22 -5.46 26.34
C GLY A 158 8.37 -5.41 27.62
N LYS A 159 8.24 -6.58 28.27
CA LYS A 159 7.62 -6.67 29.61
C LYS A 159 8.49 -5.95 30.64
N ASN A 160 7.85 -5.37 31.67
CA ASN A 160 8.47 -4.66 32.80
C ASN A 160 9.18 -3.34 32.43
N ASN A 161 8.56 -2.48 31.61
CA ASN A 161 9.12 -1.17 31.26
C ASN A 161 10.52 -1.28 30.61
N ARG A 162 10.72 -2.35 29.81
CA ARG A 162 11.99 -2.61 29.13
C ARG A 162 11.93 -2.14 27.69
N LEU A 163 12.81 -1.23 27.30
CA LEU A 163 13.02 -0.84 25.91
C LEU A 163 14.11 -1.70 25.31
N ILE A 164 13.83 -2.35 24.19
CA ILE A 164 14.79 -3.21 23.48
C ILE A 164 15.04 -2.57 22.12
N PHE A 165 16.29 -2.23 21.85
CA PHE A 165 16.77 -1.75 20.56
C PHE A 165 17.65 -2.82 19.94
N ILE A 166 17.44 -3.10 18.65
CA ILE A 166 18.24 -4.04 17.87
C ILE A 166 18.70 -3.32 16.61
N ASP A 167 20.01 -3.19 16.43
CA ASP A 167 20.58 -2.49 15.29
C ASP A 167 20.33 -3.25 13.99
N ASN A 168 20.56 -4.57 14.00
CA ASN A 168 20.32 -5.44 12.83
C ASN A 168 19.79 -6.80 13.26
N PHE A 169 18.67 -7.23 12.69
CA PHE A 169 18.11 -8.56 12.92
C PHE A 169 18.00 -9.36 11.63
N ASP A 170 18.73 -10.47 11.53
CA ASP A 170 18.68 -11.38 10.40
C ASP A 170 17.64 -12.50 10.61
N ILE A 171 16.58 -12.46 9.81
CA ILE A 171 15.47 -13.43 9.80
C ILE A 171 15.95 -14.83 9.37
N SER A 172 16.96 -14.96 8.49
CA SER A 172 17.47 -16.26 8.03
C SER A 172 18.12 -17.03 9.17
N SER A 173 19.08 -16.38 9.81
CA SER A 173 19.95 -16.97 10.82
C SER A 173 19.35 -16.89 12.22
N LYS A 174 18.23 -16.16 12.37
CA LYS A 174 17.60 -15.80 13.66
C LYS A 174 18.61 -15.20 14.62
N THR A 175 19.48 -14.33 14.09
CA THR A 175 20.52 -13.64 14.84
C THR A 175 20.24 -12.15 14.89
N ALA A 176 20.42 -11.56 16.05
CA ALA A 176 20.34 -10.14 16.30
C ALA A 176 21.74 -9.62 16.63
N ILE A 177 22.12 -8.49 16.05
CA ILE A 177 23.42 -7.83 16.25
C ILE A 177 23.15 -6.43 16.80
N GLY A 178 23.92 -6.04 17.81
CA GLY A 178 23.81 -4.72 18.43
C GLY A 178 22.50 -4.55 19.20
N ILE A 179 22.40 -5.21 20.36
CA ILE A 179 21.17 -5.21 21.16
C ILE A 179 21.39 -4.34 22.39
N THR A 180 20.53 -3.35 22.58
CA THR A 180 20.51 -2.51 23.78
C THR A 180 19.18 -2.70 24.49
N ILE A 181 19.21 -3.20 25.73
CA ILE A 181 18.04 -3.33 26.59
C ILE A 181 18.16 -2.29 27.71
N LEU A 182 17.19 -1.40 27.79
CA LEU A 182 17.05 -0.44 28.89
C LEU A 182 15.89 -0.88 29.78
N GLU A 183 16.14 -1.09 31.06
CA GLU A 183 15.09 -1.29 32.05
C GLU A 183 14.82 0.04 32.75
N GLN A 184 13.56 0.46 32.74
CA GLN A 184 13.14 1.72 33.32
C GLN A 184 12.28 1.51 34.57
N ASP A 185 12.33 2.46 35.51
CA ASP A 185 11.37 2.54 36.61
C ASP A 185 10.02 3.12 36.11
N LYS A 186 8.99 3.11 36.97
CA LYS A 186 7.66 3.73 36.74
C LYS A 186 7.71 5.24 36.46
N LYS A 187 8.86 5.89 36.67
CA LYS A 187 9.13 7.31 36.39
C LYS A 187 10.01 7.52 35.14
N ASP A 188 10.17 6.50 34.30
CA ASP A 188 11.02 6.48 33.09
C ASP A 188 12.54 6.64 33.30
N ASN A 189 13.01 6.62 34.55
CA ASN A 189 14.43 6.58 34.89
C ASN A 189 15.04 5.24 34.48
N VAL A 190 16.16 5.26 33.77
CA VAL A 190 16.88 4.04 33.36
C VAL A 190 17.63 3.45 34.55
N LEU A 191 17.18 2.29 35.02
CA LEU A 191 17.78 1.55 36.14
C LEU A 191 18.93 0.63 35.67
N LEU A 192 18.75 0.02 34.50
CA LEU A 192 19.68 -0.95 33.95
C LEU A 192 19.83 -0.74 32.46
N LYS A 193 21.06 -0.76 31.97
CA LYS A 193 21.37 -0.82 30.55
C LYS A 193 22.19 -2.07 30.27
N ILE A 194 21.66 -2.96 29.44
CA ILE A 194 22.33 -4.16 28.97
C ILE A 194 22.65 -3.95 27.48
N ASN A 195 23.92 -3.99 27.12
CA ASN A 195 24.36 -4.03 25.74
C ASN A 195 24.85 -5.45 25.44
N ALA A 196 24.33 -6.08 24.38
CA ALA A 196 24.83 -7.35 23.88
C ALA A 196 25.25 -7.19 22.43
N HIS A 197 26.42 -7.70 22.08
CA HIS A 197 26.94 -7.59 20.71
C HIS A 197 26.16 -8.49 19.74
N GLU A 198 25.83 -9.70 20.16
CA GLU A 198 25.12 -10.69 19.34
C GLU A 198 24.08 -11.42 20.22
N ALA A 199 22.92 -11.76 19.65
CA ALA A 199 22.03 -12.74 20.24
C ALA A 199 21.50 -13.72 19.20
N LYS A 200 21.40 -14.99 19.59
CA LYS A 200 20.82 -16.04 18.76
C LYS A 200 19.54 -16.56 19.38
N TRP A 201 18.52 -16.77 18.57
CA TRP A 201 17.30 -17.41 19.00
C TRP A 201 17.41 -18.94 18.89
N ILE A 202 17.40 -19.62 20.03
CA ILE A 202 17.51 -21.09 20.13
C ILE A 202 16.41 -21.58 21.09
N ASP A 203 15.57 -22.51 20.64
CA ASP A 203 14.55 -23.20 21.46
C ASP A 203 13.67 -22.29 22.33
N GLY A 204 13.18 -21.19 21.76
CA GLY A 204 12.25 -20.29 22.46
C GLY A 204 12.92 -19.29 23.41
N LYS A 205 14.26 -19.22 23.42
CA LYS A 205 15.04 -18.30 24.24
C LYS A 205 16.05 -17.53 23.40
N TRP A 206 16.35 -16.30 23.83
CA TRP A 206 17.45 -15.51 23.30
C TRP A 206 18.72 -15.81 24.09
N LEU A 207 19.74 -16.31 23.40
CA LEU A 207 21.08 -16.47 23.94
C LEU A 207 21.90 -15.24 23.54
N PHE A 208 22.23 -14.40 24.52
CA PHE A 208 23.04 -13.20 24.31
C PHE A 208 24.53 -13.53 24.49
N SER A 209 25.35 -13.03 23.58
CA SER A 209 26.81 -13.18 23.57
C SER A 209 27.47 -11.82 23.75
N ASN A 210 28.56 -11.79 24.53
CA ASN A 210 29.36 -10.59 24.80
C ASN A 210 28.51 -9.44 25.39
N ILE A 211 28.05 -9.65 26.64
CA ILE A 211 27.12 -8.78 27.34
C ILE A 211 27.88 -7.79 28.23
N LEU A 212 27.59 -6.52 28.10
CA LEU A 212 28.00 -5.45 29.01
C LEU A 212 26.77 -4.95 29.76
N THR A 213 26.80 -5.04 31.08
CA THR A 213 25.69 -4.57 31.93
C THR A 213 26.13 -3.36 32.73
N TYR A 214 25.38 -2.27 32.61
CA TYR A 214 25.53 -1.05 33.37
C TYR A 214 24.34 -0.92 34.31
N LYS A 215 24.61 -1.01 35.61
CA LYS A 215 23.62 -0.69 36.64
C LYS A 215 23.72 0.80 36.94
N LEU A 216 22.67 1.54 36.64
CA LEU A 216 22.57 2.96 36.93
C LEU A 216 21.82 3.07 38.25
N ASP A 217 22.56 3.11 39.36
CA ASP A 217 22.00 3.41 40.66
C ASP A 217 21.70 4.91 40.73
N ASP A 218 20.44 5.24 41.04
CA ASP A 218 19.98 6.60 41.31
C ASP A 218 20.65 7.05 42.61
N LYS A 219 21.36 8.19 42.58
CA LYS A 219 21.87 8.83 43.79
C LYS A 219 20.92 9.93 44.21
#